data_AF-A0A0J7KFL8-F1
#
_entry.id   AF-A0A0J7KFL8-F1
#
_cell.length_a   1.000
_cell.length_b   1.000
_cell.length_c   1.000
_cell.angle_alpha   90.00
_cell.angle_beta   90.00
_cell.angle_gamma   90.00
#
_symmetry.space_group_name_H-M   'P 1'
#
loop_
_entity.id
_entity.type
_entity.pdbx_description
1 polymer ?
#
loop_
_entity_poly.entity_id
_entity_poly.type
_entity_poly.pdbx_seq_one_letter_code
_entity_poly.pdbx_strand_id
1 'polypeptide(L)'
;MRVMQVPLKILTVVGCWPPDSWSLLCKQTVYNAYTIFISLLLLTFLLPQLMDIILNVDNPNEFTNTLYVMLAMVIACCKMLSLVMNRKNIEILTDALIEKPLRPLEPDEIEIQQKFDNIIQ
;
A
#
# COMPACT_ATOMS: atom_id res chain seq x y z
N MET A 1 -12.60 7.58 -10.55
CA MET A 1 -12.65 6.25 -11.20
C MET A 1 -13.03 5.22 -10.15
N ARG A 2 -14.10 4.43 -10.33
CA ARG A 2 -14.57 3.50 -9.28
C ARG A 2 -13.57 2.37 -9.03
N VAL A 3 -12.88 1.95 -10.08
CA VAL A 3 -11.85 0.91 -10.05
C VAL A 3 -10.79 1.12 -8.97
N MET A 4 -10.36 2.37 -8.77
CA MET A 4 -9.28 2.69 -7.83
C MET A 4 -9.75 2.79 -6.37
N GLN A 5 -11.06 2.82 -6.11
CA GLN A 5 -11.58 2.96 -4.75
C GLN A 5 -11.27 1.75 -3.86
N VAL A 6 -11.34 0.53 -4.42
CA VAL A 6 -11.03 -0.71 -3.68
C VAL A 6 -9.57 -0.75 -3.23
N PRO A 7 -8.56 -0.62 -4.13
CA PRO A 7 -7.16 -0.63 -3.70
C PRO A 7 -6.83 0.53 -2.76
N LEU A 8 -7.38 1.74 -2.97
CA LEU A 8 -7.17 2.86 -2.05
C LEU A 8 -7.73 2.60 -0.65
N LYS A 9 -8.93 1.99 -0.54
CA LYS A 9 -9.51 1.58 0.75
C LYS A 9 -8.65 0.54 1.46
N ILE A 10 -8.12 -0.45 0.73
CA ILE A 10 -7.19 -1.44 1.30
C ILE A 10 -5.93 -0.74 1.81
N LEU A 11 -5.37 0.17 1.03
CA LEU A 11 -4.21 0.97 1.45
C LEU A 11 -4.53 1.85 2.67
N THR A 12 -5.76 2.34 2.82
CA THR A 12 -6.18 3.06 4.03
C THR A 12 -6.18 2.16 5.26
N VAL A 13 -6.71 0.94 5.16
CA VAL A 13 -6.71 -0.03 6.26
C VAL A 13 -5.28 -0.40 6.65
N VAL A 14 -4.41 -0.63 5.68
CA VAL A 14 -2.99 -0.99 5.89
C VAL A 14 -2.15 0.22 6.36
N GLY A 15 -2.73 1.42 6.49
CA GLY A 15 -2.01 2.60 6.97
C GLY A 15 -1.13 3.25 5.91
N CYS A 16 -1.32 2.92 4.63
CA CYS A 16 -0.57 3.45 3.50
C CYS A 16 -1.24 4.63 2.79
N TRP A 17 -2.55 4.82 2.90
CA TRP A 17 -3.27 5.88 2.18
C TRP A 17 -4.30 6.62 3.04
N PRO A 18 -4.12 7.92 3.36
CA PRO A 18 -5.11 8.66 4.14
C PRO A 18 -6.44 8.77 3.38
N PRO A 19 -7.59 8.68 4.06
CA PRO A 19 -8.89 8.85 3.39
C PRO A 19 -9.14 10.32 3.02
N ASP A 20 -9.68 10.55 1.82
CA ASP A 20 -9.90 11.90 1.25
C ASP A 20 -10.80 12.82 2.11
N SER A 21 -11.65 12.24 2.96
CA SER A 21 -12.56 12.99 3.84
C SER A 21 -11.88 13.68 5.04
N TRP A 22 -10.56 13.57 5.19
CA TRP A 22 -9.82 13.95 6.40
C TRP A 22 -8.89 15.15 6.16
N SER A 23 -9.42 16.25 5.59
CA SER A 23 -8.68 17.50 5.33
C SER A 23 -8.29 18.30 6.58
N LEU A 24 -8.79 17.92 7.76
CA LEU A 24 -8.46 18.61 9.01
C LEU A 24 -7.04 18.22 9.48
N LEU A 25 -6.19 19.20 9.77
CA LEU A 25 -4.81 19.03 10.28
C LEU A 25 -4.71 17.95 11.38
N CYS A 26 -5.62 17.97 12.36
CA CYS A 26 -5.64 16.99 13.45
C CYS A 26 -5.83 15.54 12.96
N LYS A 27 -6.74 15.33 11.99
CA LYS A 27 -7.00 14.01 11.41
C LYS A 27 -5.80 13.49 10.62
N GLN A 28 -5.10 14.37 9.91
CA GLN A 28 -3.88 14.03 9.18
C GLN A 28 -2.75 13.62 10.13
N THR A 29 -2.58 14.33 11.25
CA THR A 29 -1.60 13.97 12.28
C THR A 29 -1.88 12.60 12.89
N VAL A 30 -3.15 12.33 13.24
CA VAL A 30 -3.56 11.02 13.79
C VAL A 30 -3.27 9.89 12.79
N TYR A 31 -3.60 10.10 11.50
CA TYR A 31 -3.34 9.10 10.48
C TYR A 31 -1.85 8.88 10.20
N ASN A 32 -1.03 9.94 10.27
CA ASN A 32 0.42 9.79 10.18
C ASN A 32 0.99 9.03 11.37
N ALA A 33 0.51 9.28 12.60
CA ALA A 33 0.88 8.48 13.76
C ALA A 33 0.48 7.01 13.59
N TYR A 34 -0.72 6.75 13.07
CA TYR A 34 -1.17 5.40 12.71
C TYR A 34 -0.27 4.73 11.65
N THR A 35 0.09 5.46 10.58
CA THR A 35 1.02 4.98 9.55
C THR A 35 2.37 4.56 10.16
N ILE A 36 2.93 5.41 11.04
CA ILE A 36 4.21 5.15 11.71
C ILE A 36 4.07 3.91 12.59
N PHE A 37 2.99 3.82 13.37
CA PHE A 37 2.72 2.67 14.23
C PHE A 37 2.64 1.35 13.45
N ILE A 38 1.87 1.29 12.37
CA ILE A 38 1.78 0.09 11.52
C ILE A 38 3.15 -0.25 10.90
N SER A 39 3.90 0.75 10.44
CA SER A 39 5.24 0.54 9.88
C SER A 39 6.22 -0.02 10.91
N LEU A 40 6.17 0.47 12.16
CA LEU A 40 6.98 -0.05 13.27
C LEU A 40 6.60 -1.48 13.65
N LEU A 41 5.31 -1.80 13.67
CA LEU A 41 4.84 -3.17 13.88
C LEU A 41 5.41 -4.12 12.82
N LEU A 42 5.32 -3.75 11.53
CA LEU A 42 5.85 -4.55 10.45
C LEU A 42 7.38 -4.73 10.55
N LEU A 43 8.11 -3.66 10.90
CA LEU A 43 9.55 -3.72 11.12
C LEU A 43 9.93 -4.64 12.30
N THR A 44 9.13 -4.63 13.36
CA THR A 44 9.35 -5.47 14.55
C THR A 44 9.31 -6.95 14.19
N PHE A 45 8.49 -7.37 13.22
CA PHE A 45 8.46 -8.76 12.75
C PHE A 45 9.74 -9.24 12.06
N LEU A 46 10.64 -8.34 11.65
CA LEU A 46 11.96 -8.75 11.12
C LEU A 46 12.90 -9.26 12.20
N LEU A 47 12.76 -8.76 13.44
CA LEU A 47 13.68 -9.11 14.53
C LEU A 47 13.61 -10.60 14.94
N PRO A 48 12.42 -11.20 15.14
CA PRO A 48 12.33 -12.64 15.41
C PRO A 48 12.92 -13.50 14.30
N GLN A 49 12.68 -13.14 13.03
CA GLN A 49 13.24 -13.86 11.89
C GLN A 49 14.77 -13.79 11.88
N LEU A 50 15.35 -12.64 12.24
CA LEU A 50 16.80 -12.48 12.36
C LEU A 50 17.38 -13.31 13.50
N MET A 51 16.73 -13.29 14.66
CA MET A 51 17.16 -14.11 15.80
C MET A 51 17.06 -15.59 15.49
N ASP A 52 16.04 -16.03 14.78
CA ASP A 52 15.86 -17.43 14.40
C ASP A 52 17.01 -17.91 13.49
N ILE A 53 17.40 -17.10 12.50
CA ILE A 53 18.55 -17.39 11.63
C ILE A 53 19.87 -17.47 12.41
N ILE A 54 20.08 -16.57 13.38
CA ILE A 54 21.35 -16.47 14.11
C ILE A 54 21.47 -17.52 15.22
N LEU A 55 20.38 -17.83 15.92
CA LEU A 55 20.41 -18.57 17.18
C LEU A 55 19.82 -19.99 17.10
N ASN A 56 18.90 -20.27 16.17
CA ASN A 56 18.10 -21.50 16.18
C ASN A 56 18.30 -22.40 14.96
N VAL A 57 18.98 -21.93 13.92
CA VAL A 57 19.16 -22.71 12.69
C VAL A 57 20.19 -23.82 12.92
N ASP A 58 19.72 -25.06 12.89
CA ASP A 58 20.55 -26.24 13.07
C ASP A 58 20.94 -26.90 11.74
N ASN A 59 20.18 -26.66 10.67
CA ASN A 59 20.45 -27.22 9.34
C ASN A 59 20.17 -26.26 8.16
N PRO A 60 20.75 -26.52 6.97
CA PRO A 60 20.59 -25.64 5.81
C PRO A 60 19.15 -25.50 5.28
N ASN A 61 18.29 -26.49 5.53
CA ASN A 61 16.90 -26.45 5.07
C ASN A 61 16.08 -25.47 5.93
N GLU A 62 16.24 -25.52 7.26
CA GLU A 62 15.66 -24.54 8.19
C GLU A 62 16.17 -23.13 7.91
N PHE A 63 17.48 -22.97 7.69
CA PHE A 63 18.07 -21.69 7.26
C PHE A 63 17.34 -21.11 6.06
N THR A 64 17.18 -21.91 5.01
CA THR A 64 16.61 -21.47 3.74
C THR A 64 15.13 -21.10 3.90
N ASN A 65 14.37 -21.87 4.70
CA ASN A 65 12.97 -21.58 4.98
C ASN A 65 12.80 -20.26 5.74
N THR A 66 13.55 -20.05 6.84
CA THR A 66 13.50 -18.80 7.61
C THR A 66 13.99 -17.62 6.77
N LEU A 67 15.07 -17.79 5.99
CA LEU A 67 15.57 -16.76 5.08
C LEU A 67 14.52 -16.37 4.03
N TYR A 68 13.79 -17.33 3.47
CA TYR A 68 12.74 -17.06 2.50
C TYR A 68 11.62 -16.18 3.09
N VAL A 69 11.17 -16.50 4.29
CA VAL A 69 10.16 -15.71 5.01
C VAL A 69 10.70 -14.32 5.35
N MET A 70 11.93 -14.21 5.84
CA MET A 70 12.60 -12.94 6.11
C MET A 70 12.67 -12.06 4.86
N LEU A 71 13.08 -12.60 3.71
CA LEU A 71 13.16 -11.87 2.44
C LEU A 71 11.79 -11.35 2.00
N ALA A 72 10.74 -12.17 2.12
CA ALA A 72 9.38 -11.73 1.82
C ALA A 72 8.94 -10.56 2.71
N MET A 73 9.28 -10.60 4.00
CA MET A 73 9.00 -9.51 4.95
C MET A 73 9.79 -8.24 4.64
N VAL A 74 11.05 -8.35 4.25
CA VAL A 74 11.87 -7.22 3.79
C VAL A 74 11.24 -6.56 2.56
N ILE A 75 10.81 -7.36 1.58
CA ILE A 75 10.10 -6.86 0.39
C ILE A 75 8.81 -6.14 0.78
N ALA A 76 8.04 -6.69 1.72
CA ALA A 76 6.82 -6.04 2.23
C ALA A 76 7.14 -4.69 2.88
N CYS A 77 8.19 -4.60 3.71
CA CYS A 77 8.65 -3.34 4.30
C CYS A 77 9.06 -2.32 3.24
N CYS A 78 9.84 -2.73 2.24
CA CYS A 78 10.26 -1.87 1.13
C CYS A 78 9.08 -1.34 0.33
N LYS A 79 8.08 -2.18 0.06
CA LYS A 79 6.83 -1.79 -0.60
C LYS A 79 6.04 -0.79 0.22
N MET A 80 5.88 -1.04 1.52
CA MET A 80 5.21 -0.12 2.45
C MET A 80 5.89 1.24 2.47
N LEU A 81 7.21 1.28 2.66
CA LEU A 81 7.98 2.53 2.65
C LEU A 81 7.85 3.26 1.32
N SER A 82 7.96 2.53 0.21
CA SER A 82 7.83 3.09 -1.14
C SER A 82 6.44 3.71 -1.36
N LEU A 83 5.37 3.04 -0.91
CA LEU A 83 4.00 3.58 -0.97
C LEU A 83 3.85 4.85 -0.13
N VAL A 84 4.38 4.85 1.10
CA VAL A 84 4.32 6.02 2.00
C VAL A 84 5.11 7.21 1.43
N MET A 85 6.32 6.98 0.91
CA MET A 85 7.17 8.03 0.33
C MET A 85 6.58 8.60 -0.96
N ASN A 86 5.93 7.77 -1.78
CA ASN A 86 5.34 8.18 -3.05
C ASN A 86 3.87 8.60 -2.98
N ARG A 87 3.30 8.77 -1.78
CA ARG A 87 1.87 9.16 -1.60
C ARG A 87 1.46 10.33 -2.47
N LYS A 88 2.24 11.42 -2.44
CA LYS A 88 1.97 12.63 -3.25
C LYS A 88 2.03 12.37 -4.75
N ASN A 89 2.96 11.53 -5.20
CA ASN A 89 3.09 11.20 -6.62
C ASN A 89 1.89 10.35 -7.09
N ILE A 90 1.42 9.42 -6.25
CA ILE A 90 0.23 8.61 -6.52
C ILE A 90 -1.03 9.49 -6.54
N GLU A 91 -1.11 10.49 -5.64
CA GLU A 91 -2.22 11.45 -5.59
C GLU A 91 -2.29 12.25 -6.90
N ILE A 92 -1.17 12.86 -7.30
CA ILE A 92 -1.05 13.57 -8.58
C ILE A 92 -1.44 12.69 -9.77
N LEU A 93 -0.97 11.43 -9.78
CA LEU A 93 -1.31 10.49 -10.85
C LEU A 93 -2.82 10.16 -10.86
N THR A 94 -3.42 9.99 -9.69
CA THR A 94 -4.84 9.67 -9.53
C THR A 94 -5.71 10.83 -10.00
N ASP A 95 -5.33 12.05 -9.64
CA ASP A 95 -6.02 13.27 -10.06
C ASP A 95 -5.89 13.47 -11.58
N ALA A 96 -4.69 13.27 -12.14
CA ALA A 96 -4.46 13.36 -13.57
C ALA A 96 -5.35 12.40 -14.39
N LEU A 97 -5.66 11.20 -13.86
CA LEU A 97 -6.53 10.21 -14.52
C LEU A 97 -8.01 10.62 -14.56
N ILE A 98 -8.45 11.54 -13.72
CA ILE A 98 -9.84 12.02 -13.68
C ILE A 98 -10.01 13.43 -14.27
N GLU A 99 -8.91 14.15 -14.48
CA GLU A 99 -8.86 15.47 -15.09
C GLU A 99 -8.57 15.42 -16.60
N LYS A 100 -8.72 16.57 -17.28
CA LYS A 100 -8.34 16.68 -18.69
C LYS A 100 -6.81 16.61 -18.80
N PRO A 101 -6.23 15.86 -19.77
CA PRO A 101 -6.87 15.29 -20.95
C PRO A 101 -7.36 13.83 -20.82
N LEU A 102 -7.16 13.17 -19.67
CA LEU A 102 -7.42 11.73 -19.52
C LEU A 102 -8.87 11.41 -19.13
N ARG A 103 -9.65 12.42 -18.76
CA ARG A 103 -11.08 12.29 -18.53
C ARG A 103 -11.79 11.81 -19.81
N PRO A 104 -12.61 10.73 -19.74
CA PRO A 104 -13.40 10.27 -20.87
C PRO A 104 -14.33 11.36 -21.39
N LEU A 105 -14.28 11.60 -22.71
CA LEU A 105 -15.12 12.58 -23.39
C LEU A 105 -15.94 11.94 -24.50
N GLU A 106 -15.36 10.96 -25.21
CA GLU A 106 -16.03 10.28 -26.30
C GLU A 106 -16.97 9.16 -25.79
N PRO A 107 -18.07 8.88 -26.49
CA PRO A 107 -19.01 7.82 -26.11
C PRO A 107 -18.35 6.46 -25.90
N ASP A 108 -17.38 6.13 -26.77
CA ASP A 108 -16.65 4.86 -26.72
C ASP A 108 -15.77 4.76 -25.46
N GLU A 109 -15.14 5.86 -25.05
CA GLU A 109 -14.33 5.93 -23.82
C GLU A 109 -15.20 5.78 -22.57
N ILE A 110 -16.38 6.39 -22.58
CA ILE A 110 -17.37 6.28 -21.50
C ILE A 110 -17.86 4.84 -21.39
N GLU A 111 -18.16 4.17 -22.51
CA GLU A 111 -18.56 2.76 -22.51
C GLU A 111 -17.48 1.86 -21.90
N ILE A 112 -16.22 2.06 -22.29
CA ILE A 112 -15.08 1.34 -21.72
C ILE A 112 -14.98 1.59 -20.21
N GLN A 113 -15.07 2.84 -19.76
CA GLN A 113 -15.01 3.16 -18.32
C GLN A 113 -16.15 2.49 -17.54
N GLN A 114 -17.37 2.54 -18.07
CA GLN A 114 -18.53 1.90 -17.45
C GLN A 114 -18.38 0.38 -17.37
N LYS A 115 -17.84 -0.26 -18.41
CA LYS A 115 -17.55 -1.70 -18.41
C LYS A 115 -16.67 -2.11 -17.24
N PHE A 116 -15.59 -1.36 -16.97
CA PHE A 116 -14.69 -1.66 -15.85
C PHE A 116 -15.28 -1.27 -14.49
N ASP A 117 -16.00 -0.15 -14.41
CA ASP A 117 -16.66 0.27 -13.18
C ASP A 117 -17.76 -0.72 -12.73
N ASN A 118 -18.38 -1.46 -13.67
CA ASN A 118 -19.39 -2.50 -13.40
C ASN A 118 -18.77 -3.84 -12.95
N ILE A 119 -17.54 -4.18 -13.35
CA ILE A 119 -16.87 -5.42 -12.92
C ILE A 119 -16.60 -5.42 -11.41
N ILE A 120 -16.52 -4.23 -10.81
CA ILE A 120 -16.12 -4.02 -9.41
C ILE A 120 -17.34 -3.89 -8.48
N GLN A 121 -18.56 -4.03 -9.04
CA GLN A 121 -19.83 -4.11 -8.31
C GLN A 121 -20.07 -5.54 -7.79
#